data_AF-A0A1H1IHI6-F1
#
_entry.id   AF-A0A1H1IHI6-F1
#
_cell.length_a   1.000
_cell.length_b   1.000
_cell.length_c   1.000
_cell.angle_alpha   90.00
_cell.angle_beta   90.00
_cell.angle_gamma   90.00
#
_symmetry.space_group_name_H-M   'P 1'
#
loop_
_entity.id
_entity.type
_entity.pdbx_description
1 polymer ?
#
loop_
_entity_poly.entity_id
_entity_poly.type
_entity_poly.pdbx_seq_one_letter_code
_entity_poly.pdbx_strand_id
1 'polypeptide(L)' 'MSKNKPDGQDEAGPGRVFRDTLFTSRTLVLPDGSTLAVSKARVTASTDEQFAFLKAHPELQQE' A
#
# COMPACT_ATOMS: atom_id res chain seq x y z
N MET A 1 11.95 17.83 -17.67
CA MET A 1 12.49 17.06 -16.53
C MET A 1 11.35 16.30 -15.89
N SER A 2 11.38 14.98 -15.99
CA SER A 2 10.34 14.08 -15.52
C SER A 2 10.21 14.13 -14.01
N LYS A 3 9.12 14.72 -13.50
CA LYS A 3 8.71 14.51 -12.11
C LYS A 3 7.94 13.19 -12.06
N ASN A 4 8.67 12.10 -11.82
CA ASN A 4 8.09 10.86 -11.32
C ASN A 4 7.41 11.17 -9.99
N LYS A 5 6.11 11.43 -10.03
CA LYS A 5 5.24 11.48 -8.88
C LYS A 5 4.34 10.25 -9.01
N PRO A 6 4.50 9.19 -8.20
CA PRO A 6 3.42 8.22 -8.07
C PRO A 6 2.35 8.89 -7.21
N ASP A 7 1.69 9.90 -7.78
CA ASP A 7 0.53 10.58 -7.22
C ASP A 7 -0.68 9.74 -7.64
N GLY A 8 -0.87 8.62 -6.93
CA GLY A 8 -1.97 7.68 -7.15
C GLY A 8 -2.61 7.21 -5.86
N GLN A 9 -2.35 7.91 -4.74
CA GLN A 9 -2.87 7.54 -3.41
C GLN A 9 -4.10 8.33 -2.96
N ASP A 10 -4.62 9.25 -3.77
CA ASP A 10 -5.79 10.06 -3.44
C ASP A 10 -6.96 9.61 -4.32
N GLU A 11 -7.86 8.78 -3.75
CA GLU A 11 -9.15 8.25 -4.29
C GLU A 11 -9.39 6.76 -3.92
N ALA A 12 -8.60 6.18 -3.01
CA ALA A 12 -9.03 4.94 -2.36
C ALA A 12 -10.00 5.30 -1.22
N GLY A 13 -11.25 4.84 -1.32
CA GLY A 13 -12.29 5.14 -0.33
C GLY A 13 -11.87 4.85 1.12
N PRO A 14 -12.53 5.46 2.11
CA PRO A 14 -12.19 5.32 3.52
C PRO A 14 -12.10 3.83 3.89
N GLY A 15 -10.97 3.41 4.48
CA GLY A 15 -10.69 2.03 4.88
C GLY A 15 -9.79 1.23 3.94
N ARG A 16 -9.27 1.82 2.86
CA ARG A 16 -8.28 1.16 1.98
C ARG A 16 -6.83 1.57 2.27
N VAL A 17 -6.59 2.23 3.40
CA VAL A 17 -5.25 2.64 3.86
C VAL A 17 -4.80 1.73 4.99
N PHE A 18 -3.55 1.27 4.91
CA PHE A 18 -2.91 0.44 5.91
C PHE A 18 -1.62 1.09 6.41
N ARG A 19 -1.36 0.94 7.70
CA ARG A 19 -0.14 1.35 8.38
C ARG A 19 0.80 0.17 8.53
N ASP A 20 2.04 0.35 8.11
CA ASP A 20 3.16 -0.56 8.37
C ASP A 20 3.60 -0.40 9.83
N THR A 21 3.35 -1.42 10.64
CA THR A 21 3.68 -1.43 12.07
C THR A 21 5.18 -1.58 12.35
N LEU A 22 5.97 -2.03 11.36
CA LEU A 22 7.43 -2.08 11.47
C LEU A 22 8.05 -0.70 11.21
N PHE A 23 7.28 0.29 10.76
CA PHE A 23 7.73 1.65 10.43
C PHE A 23 8.88 1.67 9.42
N THR A 24 8.89 0.71 8.50
CA THR A 24 9.92 0.58 7.47
C THR A 24 9.41 1.04 6.12
N SER A 25 10.29 1.67 5.34
CA SER A 25 10.01 1.92 3.91
C SER A 25 10.37 0.66 3.14
N ARG A 26 9.38 0.03 2.51
CA ARG A 26 9.57 -1.21 1.75
C ARG A 26 8.66 -1.28 0.54
N THR A 27 9.03 -2.16 -0.39
CA THR A 27 8.20 -2.51 -1.55
C THR A 27 7.59 -3.89 -1.32
N LEU A 28 6.26 -3.97 -1.34
CA LEU A 28 5.52 -5.22 -1.29
C LEU A 28 5.36 -5.76 -2.71
N VAL A 29 5.65 -7.04 -2.93
CA VAL A 29 5.46 -7.71 -4.21
C VAL A 29 4.22 -8.60 -4.09
N LEU A 30 3.23 -8.37 -4.93
CA LEU A 30 1.99 -9.13 -4.96
C LEU A 30 2.20 -10.45 -5.72
N PRO A 31 1.31 -11.45 -5.52
CA PRO A 31 1.37 -12.74 -6.23
C PRO A 31 1.32 -12.60 -7.76
N ASP A 32 0.61 -11.58 -8.24
CA ASP A 32 0.50 -11.23 -9.67
C ASP A 32 1.80 -10.59 -10.23
N GLY A 33 2.82 -10.36 -9.39
CA GLY A 33 4.08 -9.70 -9.76
C GLY A 33 4.03 -8.17 -9.70
N SER A 34 2.84 -7.60 -9.55
CA SER A 34 2.63 -6.17 -9.27
C SER A 34 3.29 -5.74 -7.95
N THR A 35 3.63 -4.46 -7.79
CA THR A 35 4.31 -3.94 -6.58
C THR A 35 3.58 -2.79 -5.92
N LEU A 36 3.59 -2.75 -4.58
CA LEU A 36 3.10 -1.63 -3.77
C LEU A 36 4.23 -1.00 -2.95
N ALA A 37 4.36 0.32 -3.05
CA ALA A 37 5.32 1.08 -2.24
C ALA A 37 4.69 1.47 -0.90
N VAL A 38 5.34 1.07 0.20
CA VAL A 38 5.05 1.59 1.54
C VAL A 38 5.83 2.90 1.72
N SER A 39 5.11 4.02 1.81
CA SER A 39 5.69 5.36 1.96
C SER A 39 5.22 5.98 3.27
N LYS A 40 6.14 6.53 4.05
CA LYS A 40 5.84 7.10 5.39
C LYS A 40 5.07 6.11 6.29
N ALA A 41 5.46 4.83 6.25
CA ALA A 41 4.79 3.73 6.94
C ALA A 41 3.30 3.57 6.58
N ARG A 42 2.88 4.00 5.39
CA ARG A 42 1.52 3.83 4.87
C ARG A 42 1.52 3.24 3.46
N VAL A 43 0.49 2.45 3.17
CA VAL A 43 0.22 1.88 1.86
C VAL A 43 -1.28 1.91 1.61
N THR A 44 -1.66 2.17 0.37
CA THR A 44 -3.05 2.29 -0.06
C THR A 44 -3.37 1.18 -1.04
N ALA A 45 -4.46 0.46 -0.81
CA ALA A 45 -5.00 -0.52 -1.76
C ALA A 45 -5.91 0.16 -2.77
N SER A 46 -5.58 0.08 -4.05
CA SER A 46 -6.43 0.55 -5.14
C SER A 46 -7.40 -0.54 -5.62
N THR A 47 -7.06 -1.82 -5.43
CA THR A 47 -7.86 -2.98 -5.87
C THR A 47 -8.22 -3.89 -4.70
N ASP A 48 -9.25 -4.71 -4.88
CA ASP A 48 -9.67 -5.71 -3.88
C ASP A 48 -8.60 -6.79 -3.65
N GLU A 49 -7.81 -7.13 -4.66
CA GLU A 49 -6.65 -8.03 -4.51
C GLU A 49 -5.56 -7.41 -3.64
N GLN A 50 -5.25 -6.12 -3.84
CA GLN A 50 -4.33 -5.40 -2.96
C GLN A 50 -4.87 -5.33 -1.54
N PHE A 51 -6.17 -5.05 -1.37
CA PHE A 51 -6.81 -5.01 -0.06
C PHE A 51 -6.73 -6.36 0.66
N ALA A 52 -7.09 -7.45 -0.01
CA ALA A 52 -7.01 -8.80 0.53
C ALA A 52 -5.58 -9.19 0.90
N PHE A 53 -4.61 -8.82 0.05
CA PHE A 53 -3.19 -9.01 0.32
C PHE A 53 -2.78 -8.28 1.59
N LEU A 54 -2.98 -6.95 1.67
CA LEU A 54 -2.58 -6.14 2.83
C LEU A 54 -3.26 -6.63 4.12
N LYS A 55 -4.54 -7.03 4.06
CA LYS A 55 -5.29 -7.56 5.20
C LYS A 55 -4.77 -8.92 5.69
N ALA A 56 -4.15 -9.71 4.82
CA ALA A 56 -3.56 -11.00 5.19
C ALA A 56 -2.22 -10.85 5.95
N HIS A 57 -1.63 -9.65 5.99
CA HIS A 57 -0.37 -9.38 6.66
C HIS A 57 -0.59 -8.81 8.07
N PRO A 58 -0.14 -9.50 9.14
CA PRO A 58 -0.34 -9.05 10.51
C PRO A 58 0.42 -7.77 10.85
N GLU A 59 1.47 -7.46 10.09
CA GLU A 59 2.28 -6.25 10.22
C GLU A 59 1.63 -5.00 9.59
N LEU A 60 0.56 -5.17 8.80
CA LEU A 60 -0.16 -4.10 8.13
C LEU A 60 -1.53 -3.91 8.78
N GLN A 61 -1.70 -2.80 9.50
CA GLN A 61 -2.94 -2.51 10.20
C GLN A 61 -3.79 -1.53 9.40
N GLN A 62 -5.06 -1.87 9.14
CA GLN A 62 -6.00 -0.95 8.52
C GLN A 62 -6.21 0.29 9.43
N GLU A 63 -6.13 1.49 8.85
CA GLU A 63 -6.41 2.77 9.52
C GLU A 63 -7.84 3.26 9.25
#